data_AF-A0A963KXG7-F1
#
_entry.id   AF-A0A963KXG7-F1
#
_cell.length_a   1.000
_cell.length_b   1.000
_cell.length_c   1.000
_cell.angle_alpha   90.00
_cell.angle_beta   90.00
_cell.angle_gamma   90.00
#
_symmetry.space_group_name_H-M   'P 1'
#
loop_
_entity.id
_entity.type
_entity.pdbx_description
1 polymer ?
#
loop_
_entity_poly.entity_id
_entity_poly.type
_entity_poly.pdbx_seq_one_letter_code
_entity_poly.pdbx_strand_id
1 'polypeptide(L)'
;MKHPVQAARTPRSAIFLINLRFLWALICGAVAWLYWPSDPRWWQFGILSAIMALASLAILIGALRMMFRVYARDREIAAILAQGRTAHSSELVGSDALKRAGMTDD
;
A
#
# COMPACT_ATOMS: atom_id res chain seq x y z
N MET A 1 15.55 26.73 -9.59
CA MET A 1 14.38 25.83 -9.72
C MET A 1 14.30 24.98 -8.46
N LYS A 2 13.31 25.20 -7.59
CA LYS A 2 13.10 24.38 -6.39
C LYS A 2 12.35 23.13 -6.81
N HIS A 3 13.02 21.98 -6.85
CA HIS A 3 12.31 20.70 -6.95
C HIS A 3 11.46 20.55 -5.69
N PRO A 4 10.13 20.43 -5.78
CA PRO A 4 9.34 20.08 -4.62
C PRO A 4 9.77 18.69 -4.18
N VAL A 5 10.36 18.60 -2.99
CA VAL A 5 10.61 17.35 -2.29
C VAL A 5 9.26 16.65 -2.18
N GLN A 6 9.01 15.68 -3.07
CA GLN A 6 7.84 14.83 -3.00
C GLN A 6 7.97 14.06 -1.68
N ALA A 7 7.28 14.55 -0.65
CA ALA A 7 7.24 13.93 0.66
C ALA A 7 6.92 12.45 0.45
N ALA A 8 7.91 11.59 0.71
CA ALA A 8 7.79 10.16 0.57
C ALA A 8 6.66 9.71 1.51
N ARG A 9 5.45 9.53 0.97
CA ARG A 9 4.34 8.94 1.73
C ARG A 9 4.84 7.61 2.26
N THR A 10 4.94 7.50 3.58
CA THR A 10 5.50 6.31 4.23
C THR A 10 4.68 5.08 3.83
N PRO A 11 5.32 3.92 3.62
CA PRO A 11 4.63 2.70 3.13
C PRO A 11 3.46 2.30 4.05
N ARG A 12 3.58 2.55 5.36
CA ARG A 12 2.53 2.31 6.36
C ARG A 12 1.24 3.08 6.08
N SER A 13 1.34 4.34 5.63
CA SER A 13 0.17 5.16 5.30
C SER A 13 -0.58 4.62 4.09
N ALA A 14 0.13 4.07 3.10
CA ALA A 14 -0.47 3.47 1.92
C ALA A 14 -1.22 2.17 2.28
N ILE A 15 -0.63 1.32 3.11
CA ILE A 15 -1.26 0.08 3.61
C ILE A 15 -2.53 0.40 4.41
N PHE A 16 -2.48 1.39 5.31
CA PHE A 16 -3.66 1.83 6.07
C PHE A 16 -4.79 2.32 5.15
N LEU A 17 -4.46 3.14 4.14
CA LEU A 17 -5.42 3.63 3.14
C LEU A 17 -6.05 2.52 2.29
N ILE A 18 -5.30 1.47 1.98
CA ILE A 18 -5.82 0.29 1.26
C ILE A 18 -6.81 -0.48 2.16
N ASN A 19 -6.43 -0.76 3.40
CA ASN A 19 -7.31 -1.44 4.36
C ASN A 19 -8.61 -0.66 4.62
N LEU A 20 -8.50 0.67 4.77
CA LEU A 20 -9.67 1.52 4.95
C LEU A 20 -10.61 1.51 3.73
N ARG A 21 -10.05 1.44 2.51
CA ARG A 21 -10.86 1.29 1.28
C ARG A 21 -11.57 -0.06 1.23
N PHE A 22 -10.89 -1.15 1.61
CA PHE A 22 -11.53 -2.47 1.69
C PHE A 22 -12.65 -2.49 2.74
N LEU A 23 -12.42 -1.89 3.90
CA LEU A 23 -13.45 -1.75 4.93
C LEU A 23 -14.66 -0.98 4.40
N TRP A 24 -14.44 0.15 3.71
CA TRP A 24 -15.52 0.91 3.10
C TRP A 24 -16.28 0.13 2.01
N ALA A 25 -15.57 -0.58 1.14
CA ALA A 25 -16.20 -1.43 0.14
C ALA A 25 -17.10 -2.49 0.80
N LEU A 26 -16.63 -3.11 1.89
CA LEU A 26 -17.39 -4.11 2.64
C LEU A 26 -18.62 -3.51 3.33
N ILE A 27 -18.49 -2.34 3.95
CA ILE A 27 -19.63 -1.62 4.56
C ILE A 27 -20.68 -1.29 3.50
N CYS A 28 -20.28 -0.73 2.35
CA CYS A 28 -21.22 -0.42 1.26
C CYS A 28 -21.90 -1.69 0.73
N GLY A 29 -21.16 -2.80 0.57
CA GLY A 29 -21.72 -4.08 0.14
C GLY A 29 -22.69 -4.67 1.17
N ALA A 30 -22.35 -4.60 2.46
CA ALA A 30 -23.22 -5.07 3.53
C ALA A 30 -24.52 -4.26 3.62
N VAL A 31 -24.45 -2.94 3.46
CA VAL A 31 -25.63 -2.06 3.38
C VAL A 31 -26.47 -2.41 2.14
N ALA A 32 -25.85 -2.60 0.99
CA ALA A 32 -26.56 -3.03 -0.22
C ALA A 32 -27.33 -4.34 0.02
N TRP A 33 -26.68 -5.33 0.63
CA TRP A 33 -27.31 -6.61 0.96
C TRP A 33 -28.46 -6.45 1.96
N LEU A 34 -28.25 -5.68 3.04
CA LEU A 34 -29.25 -5.49 4.10
C LEU A 34 -30.51 -4.76 3.60
N TYR A 35 -30.35 -3.81 2.69
CA TYR A 35 -31.47 -3.05 2.10
C TYR A 35 -32.04 -3.72 0.84
N TRP A 36 -31.66 -4.96 0.52
CA TRP A 36 -32.25 -5.67 -0.60
C TRP A 36 -33.75 -5.91 -0.36
N PRO A 37 -34.64 -5.40 -1.22
CA PRO A 37 -36.08 -5.48 -0.99
C PRO A 37 -36.57 -6.92 -1.18
N SER A 38 -37.32 -7.43 -0.19
CA SER A 38 -37.98 -8.73 -0.28
C SER A 38 -39.41 -8.63 -0.86
N ASP A 39 -40.03 -7.46 -0.80
CA ASP A 39 -41.37 -7.19 -1.33
C ASP A 39 -41.28 -6.12 -2.46
N PRO A 40 -41.95 -6.33 -3.61
CA PRO A 40 -41.96 -5.37 -4.73
C PRO A 40 -42.43 -3.96 -4.35
N ARG A 41 -43.23 -3.81 -3.28
CA ARG A 41 -43.70 -2.50 -2.79
C ARG A 41 -42.57 -1.58 -2.32
N TRP A 42 -41.38 -2.14 -2.10
CA TRP A 42 -40.21 -1.47 -1.51
C TRP A 42 -39.10 -1.25 -2.56
N TRP A 43 -39.46 -1.21 -3.85
CA TRP A 43 -38.53 -1.15 -4.98
C TRP A 43 -37.50 0.00 -4.91
N GLN A 44 -37.83 1.13 -4.29
CA GLN A 44 -36.90 2.24 -4.09
C GLN A 44 -35.65 1.82 -3.29
N PHE A 45 -35.79 0.89 -2.33
CA PHE A 45 -34.65 0.34 -1.61
C PHE A 45 -33.81 -0.58 -2.50
N GLY A 46 -34.41 -1.21 -3.50
CA GLY A 46 -33.69 -1.97 -4.53
C GLY A 46 -32.77 -1.09 -5.37
N ILE A 47 -33.23 0.11 -5.76
CA ILE A 47 -32.38 1.08 -6.47
C ILE A 47 -31.23 1.55 -5.58
N LEU A 48 -31.53 1.90 -4.32
CA LEU A 48 -30.50 2.33 -3.38
C LEU A 48 -29.47 1.22 -3.14
N SER A 49 -29.93 -0.01 -2.96
CA SER A 49 -29.09 -1.20 -2.83
C SER A 49 -28.21 -1.41 -4.06
N ALA A 50 -28.76 -1.28 -5.28
CA ALA A 50 -27.99 -1.38 -6.51
C ALA A 50 -26.90 -0.30 -6.62
N ILE A 51 -27.21 0.96 -6.27
CA ILE A 51 -26.23 2.05 -6.25
C ILE A 51 -25.11 1.75 -5.24
N MET A 52 -25.46 1.28 -4.04
CA MET A 52 -24.48 0.91 -3.02
C MET A 52 -23.60 -0.28 -3.45
N ALA A 53 -24.18 -1.27 -4.15
CA ALA A 53 -23.44 -2.39 -4.71
C ALA A 53 -22.43 -1.92 -5.78
N LEU A 54 -22.86 -1.04 -6.69
CA LEU A 54 -21.97 -0.45 -7.70
C LEU A 54 -20.86 0.40 -7.06
N ALA A 55 -21.20 1.18 -6.03
CA ALA A 55 -20.22 1.96 -5.27
C ALA A 55 -19.19 1.05 -4.58
N SER A 56 -19.64 -0.02 -3.92
CA SER A 56 -18.77 -1.04 -3.32
C SER A 56 -17.79 -1.61 -4.34
N LEU A 57 -18.27 -1.99 -5.53
CA LEU A 57 -17.43 -2.53 -6.59
C LEU A 57 -16.40 -1.50 -7.10
N ALA A 58 -16.81 -0.24 -7.29
CA ALA A 58 -15.91 0.82 -7.71
C ALA A 58 -14.79 1.08 -6.67
N ILE A 59 -15.14 1.11 -5.38
CA ILE A 59 -14.17 1.26 -4.29
C ILE A 59 -13.21 0.07 -4.26
N LEU A 60 -13.72 -1.16 -4.41
CA LEU A 60 -12.93 -2.38 -4.43
C LEU A 60 -11.90 -2.37 -5.57
N ILE A 61 -12.33 -2.02 -6.78
CA ILE A 61 -11.42 -1.89 -7.94
C ILE A 61 -10.35 -0.83 -7.68
N GLY A 62 -10.73 0.31 -7.08
CA GLY A 62 -9.80 1.35 -6.67
C GLY A 62 -8.77 0.87 -5.64
N ALA A 63 -9.20 0.09 -4.64
CA ALA A 63 -8.34 -0.52 -3.64
C ALA A 63 -7.33 -1.49 -4.26
N LEU A 64 -7.80 -2.36 -5.17
CA LEU A 64 -6.96 -3.32 -5.90
C LEU A 64 -5.90 -2.61 -6.76
N ARG A 65 -6.27 -1.58 -7.50
CA ARG A 65 -5.31 -0.77 -8.28
C ARG A 65 -4.24 -0.13 -7.39
N MET A 66 -4.64 0.39 -6.24
CA MET A 66 -3.70 0.96 -5.28
C MET A 66 -2.76 -0.10 -4.70
N MET A 67 -3.29 -1.28 -4.37
CA MET A 67 -2.52 -2.42 -3.89
C MET A 67 -1.48 -2.88 -4.93
N PHE A 68 -1.87 -3.07 -6.19
CA PHE A 68 -0.93 -3.46 -7.25
C PHE A 68 0.16 -2.40 -7.47
N ARG A 69 -0.17 -1.12 -7.39
CA ARG A 69 0.81 -0.03 -7.52
C ARG A 69 1.83 -0.04 -6.38
N VAL A 70 1.40 -0.31 -5.15
CA VAL A 70 2.31 -0.43 -4.01
C VAL A 70 3.18 -1.67 -4.17
N TYR A 71 2.59 -2.81 -4.52
CA TYR A 71 3.31 -4.06 -4.72
C TYR A 71 4.37 -3.98 -5.83
N ALA A 72 4.06 -3.32 -6.95
CA ALA A 72 5.04 -3.10 -8.02
C ALA A 72 6.25 -2.28 -7.55
N ARG A 73 6.01 -1.20 -6.79
CA ARG A 73 7.11 -0.40 -6.21
C ARG A 73 7.93 -1.19 -5.20
N ASP A 74 7.29 -1.95 -4.32
CA ASP A 74 8.00 -2.76 -3.34
C ASP A 74 8.84 -3.85 -4.01
N ARG A 75 8.35 -4.43 -5.13
CA ARG A 75 9.10 -5.39 -5.94
C ARG A 75 10.32 -4.76 -6.61
N GLU A 76 10.19 -3.55 -7.15
CA GLU A 76 11.32 -2.81 -7.73
C GLU A 76 12.37 -2.46 -6.66
N ILE A 77 11.95 -1.98 -5.50
CA ILE A 77 12.83 -1.69 -4.36
C ILE A 77 13.53 -2.98 -3.89
N ALA A 78 12.81 -4.09 -3.79
CA ALA A 78 13.38 -5.38 -3.42
C ALA A 78 14.40 -5.88 -4.45
N ALA A 79 14.17 -5.66 -5.75
CA ALA A 79 15.13 -6.02 -6.80
C ALA A 79 16.42 -5.19 -6.70
N ILE A 80 16.31 -3.89 -6.43
CA ILE A 80 17.47 -3.00 -6.20
C ILE A 80 18.20 -3.41 -4.92
N LEU A 81 17.47 -3.67 -3.83
CA LEU A 81 18.07 -4.14 -2.58
C LEU A 81 18.72 -5.52 -2.74
N ALA A 82 18.20 -6.40 -3.59
CA ALA A 82 18.82 -7.69 -3.88
C ALA A 82 20.14 -7.53 -4.65
N GLN A 83 20.20 -6.58 -5.61
CA GLN A 83 21.45 -6.22 -6.30
C GLN A 83 22.43 -5.47 -5.39
N GLY A 84 21.92 -4.66 -4.45
CA GLY A 84 22.71 -3.95 -3.44
C GLY A 84 23.19 -4.86 -2.30
N ARG A 85 22.49 -5.94 -1.97
CA ARG A 85 22.89 -6.91 -0.94
C ARG A 85 24.07 -7.77 -1.37
N THR A 86 24.37 -7.85 -2.67
CA THR A 86 25.65 -8.35 -3.20
C THR A 86 26.78 -7.31 -3.12
N ALA A 87 26.49 -6.02 -2.97
CA ALA A 87 27.49 -5.02 -2.61
C ALA A 87 27.71 -5.07 -1.09
N HIS A 88 28.54 -6.02 -0.69
CA HIS A 88 29.24 -6.10 0.58
C HIS A 88 28.51 -5.53 1.80
N SER A 89 28.10 -6.45 2.66
CA SER A 89 28.44 -6.35 4.08
C SER A 89 29.95 -6.03 4.21
N SER A 90 30.32 -4.78 4.00
CA SER A 90 31.30 -4.12 4.84
C SER A 90 30.48 -3.68 6.05
N GLU A 91 29.96 -4.61 6.85
CA GLU A 91 30.67 -5.00 8.07
C GLU A 91 31.82 -4.03 8.27
N LEU A 92 31.49 -2.95 8.98
CA LEU A 92 32.41 -2.15 9.76
C LEU A 92 33.79 -2.75 9.66
N VAL A 93 34.64 -2.20 8.78
CA VAL A 93 36.08 -2.32 8.94
C VAL A 93 36.28 -1.75 10.33
N GLY A 94 36.20 -2.63 11.33
CA GLY A 94 36.33 -2.28 12.72
C GLY A 94 37.65 -1.53 12.79
N SER A 95 37.70 -0.48 13.59
CA SER A 95 38.93 0.27 13.85
C SER A 95 40.16 -0.65 14.00
N ASP A 96 39.99 -1.88 14.49
CA ASP A 96 41.01 -2.94 14.54
C ASP A 96 41.63 -3.38 13.19
N ALA A 97 40.87 -3.41 12.10
CA ALA A 97 41.35 -3.77 10.77
C ALA A 97 42.15 -2.63 10.11
N LEU A 98 41.77 -1.37 10.35
CA LEU A 98 42.54 -0.19 9.95
C LEU A 98 43.83 -0.04 10.77
N LYS A 99 43.79 -0.39 12.07
CA LYS A 99 44.96 -0.39 12.97
C LYS A 99 45.98 -1.47 12.60
N ARG A 100 45.52 -2.67 12.21
CA ARG A 100 46.42 -3.75 11.71
C ARG A 100 47.00 -3.45 10.33
N ALA A 101 46.36 -2.61 9.52
CA ALA A 101 46.86 -2.17 8.23
C ALA A 101 47.82 -0.96 8.30
N GLY A 102 48.12 -0.44 9.50
CA GLY A 102 49.07 0.66 9.70
C GLY A 102 48.61 2.01 9.14
N MET A 103 47.30 2.18 8.92
CA MET A 103 46.72 3.35 8.25
C MET A 103 46.33 4.50 9.17
N THR A 104 46.41 4.33 10.49
CA THR A 104 46.22 5.38 11.50
C THR A 104 47.13 5.13 12.70
N ASP A 105 47.98 6.11 13.04
CA ASP A 105 48.58 6.26 14.36
C ASP A 105 47.82 7.38 15.08
N ASP A 106 47.39 7.07 16.31
CA ASP A 106 46.63 7.86 17.28
C ASP A 106 45.15 8.21 16.98
#